data_AF-A0A535MD05-F1
#
_entry.id   AF-A0A535MD05-F1
#
_cell.length_a   1.000
_cell.length_b   1.000
_cell.length_c   1.000
_cell.angle_alpha   90.00
_cell.angle_beta   90.00
_cell.angle_gamma   90.00
#
_symmetry.space_group_name_H-M   'P 1'
#
loop_
_entity.id
_entity.type
_entity.pdbx_description
1 polymer ?
#
loop_
_entity_poly.entity_id
_entity_poly.type
_entity_poly.pdbx_seq_one_letter_code
_entity_poly.pdbx_strand_id
1 'polypeptide(L)'
;MRLVAAVLVAGAVSLAACGAVPAAGSPLTPVQLKYRLVEQVGPIEYCDRDQYPLAREVTPDYVDQQLAYIRAHDPQVYQAILDHYQLSAPTTDQQKLQVYQDYKALAALQLQPEGDRYDFSYGVSQGADKVSIRVTGTIDRQASVTIQSRTPFRLMCPICLAASTLIGTPAGQVPVTSLRPGMSVWTLNAAGHRQTGVVLEVGSIPAPAGHEVVHLVLADGRHVWVSPGHPTADGRRVGDLAPGQPFDGSRVLTVDRVPYSGSTYDLLPSGPTGAYWADGVLLVSTLKA
;
A
#
# COMPACT_ATOMS: atom_id res chain seq x y z
N MET A 1 8.99 95.29 -22.13
CA MET A 1 10.04 94.34 -21.71
C MET A 1 9.38 93.38 -20.71
N ARG A 2 9.25 92.08 -21.07
CA ARG A 2 8.78 90.90 -20.28
C ARG A 2 7.26 90.84 -19.94
N LEU A 3 6.37 90.10 -20.62
CA LEU A 3 6.11 88.63 -20.77
C LEU A 3 5.62 87.87 -19.50
N VAL A 4 4.38 87.33 -19.61
CA VAL A 4 3.87 86.01 -19.12
C VAL A 4 3.52 85.95 -17.60
N ALA A 5 2.46 85.29 -17.08
CA ALA A 5 1.69 84.12 -17.52
C ALA A 5 0.27 84.09 -16.91
N ALA A 6 -0.68 83.51 -17.64
CA ALA A 6 -1.93 82.96 -17.12
C ALA A 6 -1.67 81.56 -16.55
N VAL A 7 -2.28 81.22 -15.40
CA VAL A 7 -2.29 79.86 -14.85
C VAL A 7 -3.74 79.39 -14.76
N LEU A 8 -4.08 78.47 -15.66
CA LEU A 8 -5.25 77.60 -15.62
C LEU A 8 -4.93 76.42 -14.69
N VAL A 9 -5.69 76.27 -13.60
CA VAL A 9 -5.63 75.07 -12.75
C VAL A 9 -6.63 74.05 -13.31
N ALA A 10 -6.11 73.02 -13.99
CA ALA A 10 -6.86 71.82 -14.34
C ALA A 10 -6.75 70.81 -13.19
N GLY A 11 -7.88 70.49 -12.56
CA GLY A 11 -7.98 69.43 -11.56
C GLY A 11 -7.96 68.06 -12.23
N ALA A 12 -6.89 67.29 -11.99
CA ALA A 12 -6.82 65.88 -12.35
C ALA A 12 -7.41 65.03 -11.20
N VAL A 13 -8.55 64.39 -11.47
CA VAL A 13 -9.13 63.35 -10.60
C VAL A 13 -8.41 62.04 -10.91
N SER A 14 -7.52 61.60 -10.03
CA SER A 14 -6.90 60.28 -10.09
C SER A 14 -7.77 59.26 -9.35
N LEU A 15 -8.49 58.42 -10.12
CA LEU A 15 -9.12 57.20 -9.61
C LEU A 15 -8.02 56.18 -9.28
N ALA A 16 -7.60 56.11 -8.02
CA ALA A 16 -6.81 55.00 -7.50
C ALA A 16 -7.72 53.77 -7.37
N ALA A 17 -7.76 52.94 -8.41
CA ALA A 17 -8.30 51.60 -8.33
C ALA A 17 -7.35 50.75 -7.46
N CYS A 18 -7.70 50.56 -6.18
CA CYS A 18 -7.13 49.48 -5.38
C CYS A 18 -7.52 48.16 -6.05
N GLY A 19 -6.57 47.55 -6.76
CA GLY A 19 -6.68 46.15 -7.16
C GLY A 19 -6.74 45.30 -5.91
N ALA A 20 -7.94 44.83 -5.57
CA ALA A 20 -8.09 43.77 -4.59
C ALA A 20 -7.35 42.54 -5.13
N VAL A 21 -6.24 42.19 -4.49
CA VAL A 21 -5.61 40.89 -4.67
C VAL A 21 -6.69 39.86 -4.31
N PRO A 22 -7.05 38.92 -5.20
CA PRO A 22 -8.06 37.92 -4.88
C PRO A 22 -7.61 37.16 -3.64
N ALA A 23 -8.53 36.99 -2.68
CA ALA A 23 -8.27 36.24 -1.46
C ALA A 23 -7.77 34.85 -1.84
N ALA A 24 -6.59 34.48 -1.32
CA ALA A 24 -6.10 33.12 -1.38
C ALA A 24 -7.22 32.20 -0.86
N GLY A 25 -7.63 31.23 -1.67
CA GLY A 25 -8.69 30.30 -1.30
C GLY A 25 -8.39 29.59 0.03
N SER A 26 -9.43 29.10 0.70
CA SER A 26 -9.29 28.31 1.92
C SER A 26 -8.26 27.18 1.72
N PRO A 27 -7.38 26.93 2.71
CA PRO A 27 -6.38 25.87 2.60
C PRO A 27 -7.05 24.52 2.36
N LEU A 28 -6.49 23.73 1.45
CA LEU A 28 -7.00 22.42 1.10
C LEU A 28 -6.71 21.40 2.21
N THR A 29 -7.64 20.47 2.40
CA THR A 29 -7.48 19.33 3.31
C THR A 29 -6.44 18.34 2.77
N PRO A 30 -5.83 17.49 3.61
CA PRO A 30 -4.89 16.47 3.15
C PRO A 30 -5.45 15.56 2.03
N VAL A 31 -6.73 15.19 2.08
CA VAL A 31 -7.36 14.36 1.03
C VAL A 31 -7.47 15.12 -0.29
N GLN A 32 -7.87 16.40 -0.25
CA GLN A 32 -7.88 17.25 -1.44
C GLN A 32 -6.47 17.44 -2.03
N LEU A 33 -5.45 17.59 -1.18
CA LEU A 33 -4.05 17.65 -1.63
C LEU A 33 -3.60 16.35 -2.32
N LYS A 34 -4.00 15.18 -1.79
CA LYS A 34 -3.73 13.89 -2.45
C LYS A 34 -4.36 13.81 -3.84
N TYR A 35 -5.62 14.24 -4.01
CA TYR A 35 -6.25 14.32 -5.33
C TYR A 35 -5.49 15.24 -6.28
N ARG A 36 -5.03 16.41 -5.79
CA ARG A 36 -4.22 17.34 -6.58
C ARG A 36 -2.88 16.74 -7.01
N LEU A 37 -2.23 15.97 -6.14
CA LEU A 37 -1.02 15.23 -6.51
C LEU A 37 -1.29 14.21 -7.61
N VAL A 38 -2.36 13.42 -7.49
CA VAL A 38 -2.73 12.43 -8.51
C VAL A 38 -3.00 13.09 -9.86
N GLU A 39 -3.72 14.22 -9.87
CA GLU A 39 -4.02 15.00 -11.07
C GLU A 39 -2.76 15.60 -11.72
N GLN A 40 -1.85 16.18 -10.91
CA GLN A 40 -0.68 16.89 -11.43
C GLN A 40 0.52 15.99 -11.76
N VAL A 41 0.67 14.86 -11.05
CA VAL A 41 1.88 14.02 -11.11
C VAL A 41 1.59 12.66 -11.74
N GLY A 42 0.43 12.06 -11.46
CA GLY A 42 -0.04 10.82 -12.06
C GLY A 42 -0.69 9.84 -11.07
N PRO A 43 -1.29 8.75 -11.57
CA PRO A 43 -1.97 7.75 -10.75
C PRO A 43 -1.01 7.05 -9.79
N ILE A 44 -1.50 6.78 -8.58
CA ILE A 44 -0.74 6.09 -7.53
C ILE A 44 -0.56 4.63 -7.94
N GLU A 45 0.68 4.19 -7.99
CA GLU A 45 1.05 2.79 -8.12
C GLU A 45 1.22 2.17 -6.73
N TYR A 46 0.39 1.18 -6.40
CA TYR A 46 0.35 0.55 -5.08
C TYR A 46 -0.09 -0.91 -5.15
N CYS A 47 0.15 -1.65 -4.07
CA CYS A 47 -0.31 -3.03 -3.92
C CYS A 47 -1.79 -3.03 -3.54
N ASP A 48 -2.69 -2.97 -4.52
CA ASP A 48 -4.13 -3.06 -4.27
C ASP A 48 -4.46 -4.41 -3.62
N ARG A 49 -5.00 -4.38 -2.40
CA ARG A 49 -5.32 -5.58 -1.60
C ARG A 49 -6.32 -6.52 -2.27
N ASP A 50 -7.13 -6.02 -3.20
CA ASP A 50 -8.10 -6.82 -3.94
C ASP A 50 -7.51 -7.49 -5.18
N GLN A 51 -6.35 -7.01 -5.66
CA GLN A 51 -5.68 -7.51 -6.87
C GLN A 51 -4.38 -8.25 -6.55
N TYR A 52 -3.72 -7.89 -5.45
CA TYR A 52 -2.40 -8.35 -5.08
C TYR A 52 -2.37 -8.95 -3.66
N PRO A 53 -1.58 -10.02 -3.41
CA PRO A 53 -0.84 -10.86 -4.37
C PRO A 53 -1.74 -11.79 -5.20
N LEU A 54 -2.99 -11.92 -4.78
CA LEU A 54 -4.00 -12.70 -5.48
C LEU A 54 -5.25 -11.87 -5.60
N ALA A 55 -5.69 -11.74 -6.85
CA ALA A 55 -6.94 -11.09 -7.19
C ALA A 55 -8.10 -11.88 -6.61
N ARG A 56 -9.01 -11.17 -5.95
CA ARG A 56 -10.31 -11.71 -5.54
C ARG A 56 -11.42 -11.06 -6.32
N GLU A 57 -12.56 -11.73 -6.33
CA GLU A 57 -13.79 -11.11 -6.78
C GLU A 57 -14.19 -9.98 -5.81
N VAL A 58 -14.49 -8.81 -6.37
CA VAL A 58 -14.98 -7.63 -5.63
C VAL A 58 -16.47 -7.49 -5.93
N THR A 59 -17.30 -8.12 -5.10
CA THR A 59 -18.76 -8.12 -5.27
C THR A 59 -19.40 -6.83 -4.72
N PRO A 60 -20.61 -6.44 -5.17
CA PRO A 60 -21.33 -5.29 -4.62
C PRO A 60 -21.52 -5.37 -3.09
N ASP A 61 -21.90 -6.54 -2.57
CA ASP A 61 -22.07 -6.75 -1.12
C ASP A 61 -20.76 -6.54 -0.34
N TYR A 62 -19.62 -6.98 -0.90
CA TYR A 62 -18.32 -6.74 -0.29
C TYR A 62 -18.01 -5.24 -0.25
N VAL A 63 -18.25 -4.53 -1.35
CA VAL A 63 -18.06 -3.08 -1.42
C VAL A 63 -18.95 -2.37 -0.40
N ASP A 64 -20.21 -2.78 -0.25
CA ASP A 64 -21.12 -2.20 0.75
C ASP A 64 -20.62 -2.37 2.18
N GLN A 65 -20.10 -3.55 2.52
CA GLN A 65 -19.46 -3.78 3.82
C GLN A 65 -18.23 -2.91 4.02
N GLN A 66 -17.39 -2.74 3.00
CA GLN A 66 -16.21 -1.87 3.08
C GLN A 66 -16.61 -0.40 3.24
N LEU A 67 -17.59 0.10 2.50
CA LEU A 67 -18.05 1.49 2.63
C LEU A 67 -18.68 1.75 4.00
N ALA A 68 -19.41 0.78 4.57
CA ALA A 68 -19.91 0.87 5.94
C ALA A 68 -18.76 0.96 6.96
N TYR A 69 -17.74 0.11 6.80
CA TYR A 69 -16.53 0.15 7.64
C TYR A 69 -15.80 1.50 7.51
N ILE A 70 -15.55 1.97 6.28
CA ILE A 70 -14.84 3.22 6.00
C ILE A 70 -15.62 4.40 6.59
N ARG A 71 -16.94 4.45 6.42
CA ARG A 71 -17.77 5.51 7.02
C ARG A 71 -17.66 5.54 8.55
N ALA A 72 -17.57 4.37 9.19
CA ALA A 72 -17.49 4.27 10.64
C ALA A 72 -16.10 4.63 11.18
N HIS A 73 -15.02 4.30 10.47
CA HIS A 73 -13.64 4.42 10.97
C HIS A 73 -12.89 5.64 10.41
N ASP A 74 -13.17 6.05 9.17
CA ASP A 74 -12.54 7.19 8.48
C ASP A 74 -13.59 8.15 7.86
N PRO A 75 -14.53 8.69 8.65
CA PRO A 75 -15.64 9.49 8.12
C PRO A 75 -15.19 10.74 7.36
N GLN A 76 -14.05 11.34 7.74
CA GLN A 76 -13.51 12.52 7.07
C GLN A 76 -12.96 12.19 5.67
N VAL A 77 -12.28 11.06 5.52
CA VAL A 77 -11.79 10.60 4.21
C VAL A 77 -12.95 10.20 3.32
N TYR A 78 -13.90 9.45 3.88
CA TYR A 78 -15.14 9.07 3.18
C TYR A 78 -15.87 10.29 2.63
N GLN A 79 -16.12 11.31 3.47
CA GLN A 79 -16.81 12.52 3.05
C GLN A 79 -16.02 13.30 1.98
N ALA A 80 -14.71 13.43 2.13
CA ALA A 80 -13.89 14.15 1.15
C ALA A 80 -13.88 13.47 -0.23
N ILE A 81 -13.96 12.14 -0.30
CA ILE A 81 -14.12 11.40 -1.55
C ILE A 81 -15.50 11.67 -2.16
N LEU A 82 -16.56 11.68 -1.35
CA LEU A 82 -17.90 12.04 -1.84
C LEU A 82 -17.94 13.47 -2.38
N ASP A 83 -17.32 14.42 -1.68
CA ASP A 83 -17.22 15.81 -2.12
C ASP A 83 -16.46 15.94 -3.44
N HIS A 84 -15.38 15.15 -3.63
CA HIS A 84 -14.64 15.10 -4.90
C HIS A 84 -15.54 14.71 -6.08
N TYR A 85 -16.39 13.70 -5.87
CA TYR A 85 -17.37 13.24 -6.86
C TYR A 85 -18.69 14.04 -6.86
N GLN A 86 -18.81 15.06 -6.02
CA GLN A 86 -20.04 15.86 -5.84
C GLN A 86 -21.27 15.00 -5.48
N LEU A 87 -21.05 13.99 -4.65
CA LEU A 87 -22.08 13.05 -4.20
C LEU A 87 -22.52 13.38 -2.77
N SER A 88 -23.82 13.28 -2.49
CA SER A 88 -24.33 13.23 -1.12
C SER A 88 -24.20 11.83 -0.51
N ALA A 89 -24.32 10.81 -1.36
CA ALA A 89 -24.05 9.40 -1.06
C ALA A 89 -23.84 8.63 -2.38
N PRO A 90 -23.09 7.51 -2.39
CA PRO A 90 -22.99 6.65 -3.56
C PRO A 90 -24.25 5.77 -3.64
N THR A 91 -25.08 5.98 -4.66
CA THR A 91 -26.39 5.32 -4.81
C THR A 91 -26.39 4.19 -5.83
N THR A 92 -25.36 4.10 -6.68
CA THR A 92 -25.18 3.00 -7.65
C THR A 92 -23.94 2.16 -7.31
N ASP A 93 -23.93 0.90 -7.75
CA ASP A 93 -22.77 0.01 -7.55
C ASP A 93 -21.49 0.57 -8.16
N GLN A 94 -21.60 1.26 -9.30
CA GLN A 94 -20.46 1.94 -9.92
C GLN A 94 -19.92 3.08 -9.04
N GLN A 95 -20.78 3.92 -8.48
CA GLN A 95 -20.35 5.00 -7.57
C GLN A 95 -19.71 4.42 -6.30
N LYS A 96 -20.32 3.38 -5.72
CA LYS A 96 -19.81 2.70 -4.54
C LYS A 96 -18.41 2.12 -4.79
N LEU A 97 -18.25 1.42 -5.91
CA LEU A 97 -16.96 0.85 -6.31
C LEU A 97 -15.91 1.95 -6.52
N GLN A 98 -16.27 3.05 -7.17
CA GLN A 98 -15.36 4.18 -7.38
C GLN A 98 -14.89 4.80 -6.06
N VAL A 99 -15.81 5.05 -5.12
CA VAL A 99 -15.47 5.57 -3.78
C VAL A 99 -14.53 4.63 -3.04
N TYR A 100 -14.78 3.32 -3.13
CA TYR A 100 -13.93 2.30 -2.50
C TYR A 100 -12.53 2.23 -3.13
N GLN A 101 -12.44 2.29 -4.47
CA GLN A 101 -11.16 2.30 -5.18
C GLN A 101 -10.32 3.53 -4.82
N ASP A 102 -10.94 4.72 -4.77
CA ASP A 102 -10.26 5.95 -4.37
C ASP A 102 -9.77 5.89 -2.93
N TYR A 103 -10.58 5.38 -2.01
CA TYR A 103 -10.17 5.20 -0.61
C TYR A 103 -8.88 4.36 -0.52
N LYS A 104 -8.81 3.23 -1.23
CA LYS A 104 -7.61 2.38 -1.26
C LYS A 104 -6.40 3.10 -1.85
N ALA A 105 -6.57 3.75 -3.00
CA ALA A 105 -5.48 4.45 -3.68
C ALA A 105 -4.94 5.60 -2.81
N LEU A 106 -5.82 6.45 -2.26
CA LEU A 106 -5.44 7.58 -1.43
C LEU A 106 -4.80 7.16 -0.10
N ALA A 107 -5.15 6.00 0.45
CA ALA A 107 -4.48 5.42 1.62
C ALA A 107 -3.02 5.05 1.32
N ALA A 108 -2.68 4.71 0.08
CA ALA A 108 -1.31 4.40 -0.33
C ALA A 108 -0.41 5.64 -0.49
N LEU A 109 -0.99 6.83 -0.69
CA LEU A 109 -0.26 8.10 -0.73
C LEU A 109 -0.20 8.72 0.66
N GLN A 110 0.98 8.76 1.28
CA GLN A 110 1.19 9.40 2.58
C GLN A 110 1.68 10.83 2.41
N LEU A 111 1.15 11.73 3.24
CA LEU A 111 1.57 13.14 3.33
C LEU A 111 2.16 13.37 4.71
N GLN A 112 3.46 13.67 4.77
CA GLN A 112 4.14 13.95 6.02
C GLN A 112 4.22 15.46 6.24
N PRO A 113 3.67 16.02 7.33
CA PRO A 113 3.72 17.45 7.56
C PRO A 113 5.16 17.96 7.70
N GLU A 114 5.49 19.04 7.00
CA GLU A 114 6.77 19.75 7.09
C GLU A 114 6.50 21.26 7.17
N GLY A 115 6.34 21.82 8.37
CA GLY A 115 5.98 23.24 8.51
C GLY A 115 4.64 23.60 7.86
N ASP A 116 4.66 24.43 6.81
CA ASP A 116 3.48 24.87 6.06
C ASP A 116 3.14 24.00 4.84
N ARG A 117 3.96 22.99 4.55
CA ARG A 117 3.80 22.06 3.42
C ARG A 117 3.71 20.61 3.90
N TYR A 118 3.58 19.70 2.95
CA TYR A 118 3.66 18.26 3.16
C TYR A 118 4.70 17.67 2.23
N ASP A 119 5.59 16.85 2.78
CA ASP A 119 6.42 15.94 2.01
C ASP A 119 5.58 14.77 1.49
N PHE A 120 5.88 14.34 0.28
CA PHE A 120 5.31 13.13 -0.32
C PHE A 120 6.37 12.28 -1.02
N SER A 121 6.13 10.97 -1.05
CA SER A 121 6.86 10.01 -1.86
C SER A 121 5.92 8.89 -2.29
N TYR A 122 5.74 8.69 -3.60
CA TYR A 122 4.93 7.58 -4.10
C TYR A 122 5.34 7.12 -5.50
N GLY A 123 4.96 5.89 -5.82
CA GLY A 123 5.16 5.30 -7.15
C GLY A 123 4.11 5.81 -8.13
N VAL A 124 4.53 6.10 -9.35
CA VAL A 124 3.66 6.50 -10.46
C VAL A 124 4.01 5.64 -11.66
N SER A 125 3.00 5.03 -12.28
CA SER A 125 3.16 4.35 -13.56
C SER A 125 3.08 5.38 -14.69
N GLN A 126 4.12 5.51 -15.51
CA GLN A 126 4.13 6.41 -16.68
C GLN A 126 4.20 5.64 -18.02
N GLY A 127 3.45 6.16 -19.01
CA GLY A 127 3.57 5.77 -20.42
C GLY A 127 2.98 4.41 -20.79
N ALA A 128 2.92 4.14 -22.11
CA ALA A 128 2.46 2.86 -22.66
C ALA A 128 3.33 1.67 -22.22
N ASP A 129 4.60 1.93 -21.90
CA ASP A 129 5.59 0.93 -21.49
C ASP A 129 5.58 0.63 -19.98
N LYS A 130 4.68 1.27 -19.20
CA LYS A 130 4.50 1.07 -17.75
C LYS A 130 5.81 1.16 -16.95
N VAL A 131 6.66 2.13 -17.26
CA VAL A 131 7.85 2.36 -16.43
C VAL A 131 7.41 3.05 -15.15
N SER A 132 7.53 2.32 -14.05
CA SER A 132 7.26 2.79 -12.71
C SER A 132 8.38 3.73 -12.24
N ILE A 133 8.01 4.93 -11.77
CA ILE A 133 8.96 5.89 -11.18
C ILE A 133 8.53 6.25 -9.76
N ARG A 134 9.50 6.48 -8.87
CA ARG A 134 9.24 7.10 -7.58
C ARG A 134 9.32 8.60 -7.78
N VAL A 135 8.29 9.32 -7.36
CA VAL A 135 8.30 10.78 -7.33
C VAL A 135 8.36 11.23 -5.87
N THR A 136 9.32 12.09 -5.55
CA THR A 136 9.39 12.77 -4.24
C THR A 136 9.26 14.27 -4.43
N GLY A 137 8.67 14.93 -3.45
CA GLY A 137 8.51 16.38 -3.49
C GLY A 137 7.73 16.89 -2.29
N THR A 138 7.36 18.17 -2.39
CA THR A 138 6.51 18.84 -1.41
C THR A 138 5.25 19.38 -2.08
N ILE A 139 4.17 19.46 -1.32
CA ILE A 139 2.93 20.13 -1.71
C ILE A 139 2.50 21.09 -0.60
N ASP A 140 2.23 22.35 -0.94
CA ASP A 140 1.70 23.32 0.02
C ASP A 140 0.17 23.18 0.20
N ARG A 141 -0.40 23.96 1.13
CA ARG A 141 -1.85 23.94 1.40
C ARG A 141 -2.71 24.54 0.28
N GLN A 142 -2.09 25.10 -0.75
CA GLN A 142 -2.72 25.68 -1.93
C GLN A 142 -2.53 24.77 -3.17
N ALA A 143 -1.99 23.56 -2.98
CA ALA A 143 -1.67 22.58 -4.01
C ALA A 143 -0.60 23.01 -5.02
N SER A 144 0.32 23.89 -4.61
CA SER A 144 1.58 24.10 -5.33
C SER A 144 2.51 22.92 -5.07
N VAL A 145 2.91 22.22 -6.13
CA VAL A 145 3.77 21.04 -6.06
C VAL A 145 5.18 21.40 -6.49
N THR A 146 6.17 21.08 -5.65
CA THR A 146 7.59 21.14 -5.99
C THR A 146 8.17 19.73 -6.04
N ILE A 147 8.53 19.27 -7.24
CA ILE A 147 9.17 17.97 -7.44
C ILE A 147 10.65 18.07 -7.08
N GLN A 148 11.10 17.21 -6.17
CA GLN A 148 12.51 17.10 -5.79
C GLN A 148 13.24 16.04 -6.61
N SER A 149 12.62 14.87 -6.83
CA SER A 149 13.25 13.79 -7.57
C SER A 149 12.26 12.91 -8.34
N ARG A 150 12.76 12.33 -9.43
CA ARG A 150 12.12 11.24 -10.17
C ARG A 150 13.16 10.15 -10.40
N THR A 151 12.96 8.99 -9.81
CA THR A 151 13.91 7.88 -9.91
C THR A 151 13.21 6.60 -10.38
N PRO A 152 13.91 5.70 -11.09
CA PRO A 152 13.36 4.39 -11.41
C PRO A 152 12.85 3.70 -10.15
N PHE A 153 11.63 3.17 -10.23
CA PHE A 153 10.98 2.46 -9.15
C PHE A 153 10.48 1.13 -9.69
N ARG A 154 10.43 0.13 -8.81
CA ARG A 154 9.70 -1.09 -9.09
C ARG A 154 8.78 -1.27 -7.91
N LEU A 155 7.46 -1.28 -8.16
CA LEU A 155 6.52 -1.70 -7.15
C LEU A 155 6.79 -3.18 -6.88
N MET A 156 7.45 -3.45 -5.76
CA MET A 156 7.59 -4.79 -5.22
C MET A 156 6.51 -4.95 -4.19
N CYS A 157 5.52 -5.77 -4.53
CA CYS A 157 4.63 -6.35 -3.55
C CYS A 157 5.18 -7.77 -3.37
N PRO A 158 6.01 -8.06 -2.38
CA PRO A 158 6.52 -9.41 -2.20
C PRO A 158 5.54 -10.26 -1.40
N ILE A 159 5.64 -11.56 -1.61
CA ILE A 159 4.76 -12.56 -1.03
C ILE A 159 5.47 -13.14 0.19
N CYS A 160 5.07 -12.76 1.40
CA CYS A 160 5.94 -12.90 2.56
C CYS A 160 5.19 -13.29 3.85
N LEU A 161 5.94 -13.68 4.86
CA LEU A 161 5.52 -13.97 6.22
C LEU A 161 5.44 -12.68 7.06
N ALA A 162 4.59 -12.68 8.08
CA ALA A 162 4.58 -11.64 9.10
C ALA A 162 5.86 -11.68 9.97
N ALA A 163 6.28 -10.52 10.48
CA ALA A 163 7.45 -10.40 11.36
C ALA A 163 7.44 -11.30 12.61
N SER A 164 6.25 -11.68 13.09
CA SER A 164 6.09 -12.53 14.28
C SER A 164 6.37 -14.02 14.04
N THR A 165 6.48 -14.44 12.78
CA THR A 165 6.59 -15.85 12.42
C THR A 165 7.90 -16.47 12.91
N LEU A 166 7.78 -17.68 13.45
CA LEU A 166 8.89 -18.51 13.91
C LEU A 166 9.26 -19.55 12.86
N ILE A 167 10.53 -19.58 12.46
CA ILE A 167 11.05 -20.54 11.50
C ILE A 167 11.62 -21.75 12.22
N GLY A 168 11.23 -22.95 11.75
CA GLY A 168 11.73 -24.20 12.26
C GLY A 168 13.19 -24.43 11.89
N THR A 169 14.06 -24.56 12.90
CA THR A 169 15.47 -24.94 12.74
C THR A 169 15.80 -26.19 13.56
N PRO A 170 16.92 -26.89 13.27
CA PRO A 170 17.37 -28.01 14.10
C PRO A 170 17.62 -27.66 15.58
N ALA A 171 17.96 -26.40 15.88
CA ALA A 171 18.20 -25.93 17.24
C ALA A 171 16.93 -25.41 17.94
N GLY A 172 15.77 -25.50 17.28
CA GLY A 172 14.49 -24.95 17.76
C GLY A 172 13.93 -23.87 16.84
N GLN A 173 12.87 -23.21 17.28
CA GLN A 173 12.23 -22.14 16.54
C GLN A 173 13.01 -20.83 16.67
N VAL A 174 13.20 -20.12 15.56
CA VAL A 174 13.89 -18.82 15.50
C VAL A 174 12.98 -17.78 14.84
N PRO A 175 12.80 -16.58 15.40
CA PRO A 175 12.06 -15.51 14.73
C PRO A 175 12.61 -15.22 13.33
N VAL A 176 11.71 -15.06 12.36
CA VAL A 176 12.08 -14.77 10.97
C VAL A 176 12.92 -13.48 10.86
N THR A 177 12.66 -12.49 11.72
CA THR A 177 13.41 -11.22 11.82
C THR A 177 14.88 -11.41 12.23
N SER A 178 15.19 -12.52 12.91
CA SER A 178 16.52 -12.84 13.42
C SER A 178 17.32 -13.76 12.50
N LEU A 179 16.70 -14.30 11.43
CA LEU A 179 17.39 -15.15 10.49
C LEU A 179 18.47 -14.40 9.70
N ARG A 180 19.53 -15.12 9.38
CA ARG A 180 20.65 -14.66 8.56
C ARG A 180 21.10 -15.78 7.63
N PRO A 181 21.64 -15.44 6.43
CA PRO A 181 22.31 -16.42 5.59
C PRO A 181 23.37 -17.22 6.38
N GLY A 182 23.46 -18.52 6.09
CA GLY A 182 24.32 -19.48 6.77
C GLY A 182 23.72 -20.16 8.00
N MET A 183 22.63 -19.63 8.57
CA MET A 183 21.95 -20.28 9.70
C MET A 183 21.32 -21.61 9.27
N SER A 184 21.33 -22.62 10.14
CA SER A 184 20.65 -23.89 9.89
C SER A 184 19.14 -23.73 9.85
N VAL A 185 18.46 -24.44 8.96
CA VAL A 185 16.99 -24.42 8.82
C VAL A 185 16.48 -25.81 8.44
N TRP A 186 15.26 -26.15 8.84
CA TRP A 186 14.59 -27.34 8.31
C TRP A 186 14.07 -27.06 6.90
N THR A 187 14.38 -27.93 5.96
CA THR A 187 13.89 -27.89 4.57
C THR A 187 13.52 -29.29 4.08
N LEU A 188 13.01 -29.41 2.85
CA LEU A 188 12.74 -30.70 2.22
C LEU A 188 13.79 -31.05 1.18
N ASN A 189 14.21 -32.31 1.18
CA ASN A 189 15.00 -32.90 0.10
C ASN A 189 14.10 -33.19 -1.13
N ALA A 190 14.71 -33.67 -2.22
CA ALA A 190 13.99 -33.97 -3.46
C ALA A 190 12.93 -35.08 -3.32
N ALA A 191 13.04 -35.94 -2.29
CA ALA A 191 12.06 -36.97 -1.98
C ALA A 191 10.92 -36.48 -1.06
N GLY A 192 10.92 -35.19 -0.69
CA GLY A 192 9.91 -34.63 0.22
C GLY A 192 10.14 -35.00 1.69
N HIS A 193 11.34 -35.44 2.07
CA HIS A 193 11.69 -35.72 3.46
C HIS A 193 12.36 -34.51 4.10
N ARG A 194 12.07 -34.27 5.39
CA ARG A 194 12.72 -33.23 6.17
C ARG A 194 14.23 -33.50 6.25
N GLN A 195 15.02 -32.47 5.95
CA GLN A 195 16.47 -32.46 6.09
C GLN A 195 16.96 -31.13 6.64
N THR A 196 18.16 -31.11 7.20
CA THR A 196 18.85 -29.87 7.54
C THR A 196 19.39 -29.21 6.28
N GLY A 197 19.07 -27.93 6.09
CA GLY A 197 19.73 -27.05 5.13
C GLY A 197 20.30 -25.82 5.83
N VAL A 198 20.77 -24.87 5.02
CA VAL A 198 21.13 -23.53 5.49
C VAL A 198 20.26 -22.48 4.82
N VAL A 199 20.06 -21.34 5.47
CA VAL A 199 19.47 -20.17 4.84
C VAL A 199 20.47 -19.61 3.82
N LEU A 200 20.07 -19.48 2.57
CA LEU A 200 20.85 -18.85 1.51
C LEU A 200 20.61 -17.34 1.46
N GLU A 201 19.34 -16.93 1.59
CA GLU A 201 18.93 -15.54 1.52
C GLU A 201 17.76 -15.28 2.49
N VAL A 202 17.69 -14.06 2.98
CA VAL A 202 16.52 -13.52 3.70
C VAL A 202 16.12 -12.23 3.04
N GLY A 203 14.88 -12.18 2.55
CA GLY A 203 14.26 -10.99 1.98
C GLY A 203 13.38 -10.31 3.03
N SER A 204 13.35 -8.98 3.03
CA SER A 204 12.39 -8.22 3.82
C SER A 204 11.97 -6.95 3.10
N ILE A 205 10.70 -6.59 3.26
CA ILE A 205 10.17 -5.30 2.84
C ILE A 205 9.24 -4.77 3.94
N PRO A 206 9.16 -3.46 4.16
CA PRO A 206 8.03 -2.86 4.85
C PRO A 206 6.73 -3.15 4.11
N ALA A 207 5.71 -3.62 4.82
CA ALA A 207 4.38 -3.81 4.26
C ALA A 207 3.84 -2.46 3.74
N PRO A 208 3.35 -2.39 2.50
CA PRO A 208 2.75 -1.17 1.98
C PRO A 208 1.51 -0.78 2.79
N ALA A 209 1.15 0.49 2.76
CA ALA A 209 -0.07 0.95 3.41
C ALA A 209 -1.29 0.15 2.91
N GLY A 210 -2.11 -0.31 3.85
CA GLY A 210 -3.28 -1.13 3.54
C GLY A 210 -2.99 -2.58 3.16
N HIS A 211 -1.78 -3.10 3.40
CA HIS A 211 -1.46 -4.52 3.22
C HIS A 211 -2.32 -5.41 4.12
N GLU A 212 -2.61 -6.62 3.63
CA GLU A 212 -3.29 -7.67 4.37
C GLU A 212 -2.50 -8.97 4.26
N VAL A 213 -2.53 -9.75 5.33
CA VAL A 213 -2.03 -11.12 5.37
C VAL A 213 -3.18 -12.07 5.66
N VAL A 214 -3.04 -13.32 5.28
CA VAL A 214 -3.94 -14.40 5.69
C VAL A 214 -3.50 -14.89 7.08
N HIS A 215 -4.42 -14.89 8.03
CA HIS A 215 -4.34 -15.69 9.25
C HIS A 215 -4.88 -17.08 8.92
N LEU A 216 -3.96 -17.99 8.59
CA LEU A 216 -4.29 -19.40 8.34
C LEU A 216 -4.29 -20.13 9.68
N VAL A 217 -5.37 -20.86 9.99
CA VAL A 217 -5.46 -21.72 11.17
C VAL A 217 -5.76 -23.15 10.74
N LEU A 218 -5.03 -24.12 11.29
CA LEU A 218 -5.23 -25.55 11.07
C LEU A 218 -5.89 -26.21 12.28
N ALA A 219 -6.55 -27.34 12.05
CA ALA A 219 -7.33 -28.07 13.04
C ALA A 219 -6.49 -28.65 14.20
N ASP A 220 -5.17 -28.76 14.01
CA ASP A 220 -4.21 -29.18 15.04
C ASP A 220 -3.65 -28.01 15.87
N GLY A 221 -4.16 -26.79 15.67
CA GLY A 221 -3.79 -25.60 16.42
C GLY A 221 -2.62 -24.81 15.82
N ARG A 222 -1.97 -25.31 14.76
CA ARG A 222 -0.97 -24.52 14.04
C ARG A 222 -1.63 -23.35 13.33
N HIS A 223 -0.95 -22.22 13.28
CA HIS A 223 -1.41 -21.02 12.61
C HIS A 223 -0.24 -20.17 12.13
N VAL A 224 -0.43 -19.45 11.03
CA VAL A 224 0.60 -18.59 10.43
C VAL A 224 -0.04 -17.35 9.82
N TRP A 225 0.66 -16.23 9.87
CA TRP A 225 0.29 -15.00 9.18
C TRP A 225 1.19 -14.80 7.97
N VAL A 226 0.61 -14.86 6.78
CA VAL A 226 1.37 -14.89 5.52
C VAL A 226 0.59 -14.24 4.40
N SER A 227 1.26 -13.58 3.46
CA SER A 227 0.63 -12.99 2.29
C SER A 227 -0.21 -14.03 1.54
N PRO A 228 -1.41 -13.68 1.05
CA PRO A 228 -2.32 -14.64 0.41
C PRO A 228 -1.70 -15.46 -0.74
N GLY A 229 -0.76 -14.86 -1.47
CA GLY A 229 -0.13 -15.47 -2.64
C GLY A 229 0.97 -16.48 -2.31
N HIS A 230 1.31 -16.67 -1.04
CA HIS A 230 2.47 -17.44 -0.62
C HIS A 230 2.27 -18.92 -0.95
N PRO A 231 3.23 -19.55 -1.64
CA PRO A 231 3.02 -20.88 -2.14
C PRO A 231 3.12 -21.90 -1.01
N THR A 232 2.22 -22.87 -1.06
CA THR A 232 2.27 -24.08 -0.25
C THR A 232 3.17 -25.12 -0.92
N ALA A 233 3.65 -26.11 -0.16
CA ALA A 233 4.49 -27.17 -0.72
C ALA A 233 3.80 -28.07 -1.76
N ASP A 234 2.46 -28.06 -1.81
CA ASP A 234 1.67 -28.75 -2.83
C ASP A 234 1.29 -27.88 -4.03
N GLY A 235 1.89 -26.68 -4.15
CA GLY A 235 1.76 -25.81 -5.31
C GLY A 235 0.52 -24.92 -5.33
N ARG A 236 -0.34 -25.01 -4.30
CA ARG A 236 -1.43 -24.05 -4.07
C ARG A 236 -0.87 -22.75 -3.49
N ARG A 237 -1.75 -21.78 -3.27
CA ARG A 237 -1.44 -20.55 -2.54
C ARG A 237 -2.27 -20.52 -1.27
N VAL A 238 -1.68 -19.96 -0.21
CA VAL A 238 -2.33 -19.96 1.11
C VAL A 238 -3.71 -19.30 1.07
N GLY A 239 -3.88 -18.22 0.32
CA GLY A 239 -5.15 -17.49 0.20
C GLY A 239 -6.22 -18.19 -0.63
N ASP A 240 -5.88 -19.24 -1.37
CA ASP A 240 -6.84 -20.03 -2.16
C ASP A 240 -7.34 -21.26 -1.38
N LEU A 241 -6.82 -21.49 -0.17
CA LEU A 241 -7.29 -22.55 0.71
C LEU A 241 -8.70 -22.24 1.24
N ALA A 242 -9.48 -23.28 1.49
CA ALA A 242 -10.84 -23.16 2.05
C ALA A 242 -11.00 -23.98 3.33
N PRO A 243 -11.84 -23.54 4.30
CA PRO A 243 -12.19 -24.32 5.47
C PRO A 243 -12.59 -25.76 5.14
N GLY A 244 -12.09 -26.71 5.94
CA GLY A 244 -12.30 -28.14 5.78
C GLY A 244 -11.34 -28.83 4.81
N GLN A 245 -10.63 -28.09 3.95
CA GLN A 245 -9.67 -28.69 3.01
C GLN A 245 -8.48 -29.33 3.75
N PRO A 246 -7.94 -30.46 3.25
CA PRO A 246 -6.70 -31.02 3.76
C PRO A 246 -5.53 -30.11 3.40
N PHE A 247 -4.64 -29.86 4.36
CA PHE A 247 -3.39 -29.14 4.13
C PHE A 247 -2.34 -29.50 5.18
N ASP A 248 -1.11 -29.76 4.73
CA ASP A 248 0.06 -30.07 5.57
C ASP A 248 -0.20 -31.10 6.67
N GLY A 249 -0.83 -32.22 6.30
CA GLY A 249 -1.18 -33.31 7.22
C GLY A 249 -2.35 -33.03 8.18
N SER A 250 -3.03 -31.90 8.00
CA SER A 250 -4.12 -31.42 8.85
C SER A 250 -5.33 -30.96 8.02
N ARG A 251 -6.25 -30.22 8.63
CA ARG A 251 -7.38 -29.56 7.96
C ARG A 251 -7.36 -28.07 8.22
N VAL A 252 -7.69 -27.29 7.21
CA VAL A 252 -7.88 -25.84 7.32
C VAL A 252 -9.12 -25.54 8.15
N LEU A 253 -8.99 -24.69 9.17
CA LEU A 253 -10.12 -24.14 9.92
C LEU A 253 -10.54 -22.79 9.36
N THR A 254 -9.61 -21.85 9.25
CA THR A 254 -9.88 -20.50 8.75
C THR A 254 -8.73 -19.99 7.87
N VAL A 255 -9.07 -19.06 6.97
CA VAL A 255 -8.17 -18.44 5.99
C VAL A 255 -8.56 -16.96 5.90
N ASP A 256 -8.45 -16.26 7.01
CA ASP A 256 -9.01 -14.90 7.13
C ASP A 256 -7.97 -13.86 6.73
N ARG A 257 -8.34 -12.94 5.83
CA ARG A 257 -7.49 -11.78 5.52
C ARG A 257 -7.62 -10.74 6.62
N VAL A 258 -6.50 -10.35 7.21
CA VAL A 258 -6.44 -9.37 8.29
C VAL A 258 -5.49 -8.23 7.92
N PRO A 259 -5.80 -6.97 8.31
CA PRO A 259 -4.87 -5.85 8.13
C PRO A 259 -3.51 -6.13 8.76
N TYR A 260 -2.44 -5.75 8.06
CA TYR A 260 -1.08 -5.93 8.55
C TYR A 260 -0.26 -4.65 8.41
N SER A 261 0.52 -4.36 9.45
CA SER A 261 1.52 -3.31 9.49
C SER A 261 2.83 -3.86 10.03
N GLY A 262 3.96 -3.34 9.55
CA GLY A 262 5.29 -3.82 9.90
C GLY A 262 6.03 -4.33 8.68
N SER A 263 7.17 -5.00 8.88
CA SER A 263 7.91 -5.61 7.78
C SER A 263 7.48 -7.05 7.57
N THR A 264 7.39 -7.45 6.31
CA THR A 264 7.21 -8.86 5.94
C THR A 264 8.54 -9.47 5.54
N TYR A 265 8.65 -10.79 5.66
CA TYR A 265 9.89 -11.53 5.46
C TYR A 265 9.70 -12.77 4.60
N ASP A 266 10.74 -13.18 3.89
CA ASP A 266 10.81 -14.50 3.27
C ASP A 266 12.25 -15.01 3.36
N LEU A 267 12.44 -16.31 3.20
CA LEU A 267 13.74 -16.95 3.25
C LEU A 267 13.89 -17.98 2.14
N LEU A 268 15.11 -18.07 1.60
CA LEU A 268 15.49 -19.11 0.67
C LEU A 268 16.32 -20.17 1.40
N PRO A 269 15.79 -21.38 1.68
CA PRO A 269 16.60 -22.47 2.19
C PRO A 269 17.42 -23.12 1.08
N SER A 270 18.54 -23.76 1.44
CA SER A 270 19.44 -24.45 0.50
C SER A 270 18.89 -25.77 -0.06
N GLY A 271 17.70 -26.19 0.38
CA GLY A 271 17.05 -27.39 -0.10
C GLY A 271 16.51 -27.21 -1.53
N PRO A 272 16.46 -28.29 -2.34
CA PRO A 272 16.06 -28.20 -3.76
C PRO A 272 14.58 -27.83 -3.97
N THR A 273 13.78 -27.84 -2.90
CA THR A 273 12.34 -27.56 -2.94
C THR A 273 12.01 -26.10 -2.61
N GLY A 274 12.95 -25.35 -2.03
CA GLY A 274 12.67 -24.04 -1.43
C GLY A 274 11.74 -24.10 -0.20
N ALA A 275 11.37 -25.29 0.29
CA ALA A 275 10.40 -25.45 1.36
C ALA A 275 11.02 -25.22 2.74
N TYR A 276 10.23 -24.65 3.65
CA TYR A 276 10.60 -24.43 5.05
C TYR A 276 9.36 -24.47 5.95
N TRP A 277 9.57 -24.56 7.26
CA TRP A 277 8.48 -24.51 8.24
C TRP A 277 8.40 -23.13 8.88
N ALA A 278 7.25 -22.47 8.73
CA ALA A 278 6.87 -21.22 9.38
C ALA A 278 5.72 -21.50 10.36
N ASP A 279 5.94 -21.22 11.64
CA ASP A 279 5.01 -21.54 12.74
C ASP A 279 4.54 -23.01 12.72
N GLY A 280 5.43 -23.89 12.25
CA GLY A 280 5.14 -25.33 12.09
C GLY A 280 4.33 -25.70 10.84
N VAL A 281 3.98 -24.74 9.98
CA VAL A 281 3.30 -24.94 8.69
C VAL A 281 4.33 -24.99 7.56
N LEU A 282 4.24 -26.00 6.70
CA LEU A 282 5.13 -26.16 5.55
C LEU A 282 4.75 -25.23 4.39
N LEU A 283 5.63 -24.29 4.06
CA LEU A 283 5.50 -23.31 2.99
C LEU A 283 6.71 -23.35 2.07
N VAL A 284 6.66 -22.61 0.95
CA VAL A 284 7.73 -22.55 -0.05
C VAL A 284 8.20 -21.12 -0.26
N SER A 285 9.52 -20.94 -0.33
CA SER A 285 10.18 -19.67 -0.66
C SER A 285 9.66 -19.08 -1.97
N THR A 286 9.48 -17.75 -1.97
CA THR A 286 9.24 -16.96 -3.18
C THR A 286 10.52 -16.32 -3.73
N LEU A 287 11.59 -16.28 -2.91
CA LEU A 287 12.94 -15.97 -3.35
C LEU A 287 13.47 -17.08 -4.26
N LYS A 288 14.34 -16.70 -5.20
CA LYS A 288 14.98 -17.60 -6.16
C LYS A 288 16.49 -17.38 -6.13
N ALA A 289 17.24 -18.48 -6.20
CA ALA A 289 18.70 -18.47 -6.39
C ALA A 289 19.09 -17.99 -7.79
#